data_AF-A0A369AQK8-F1
#
_entry.id   AF-A0A369AQK8-F1
#
_cell.length_a   1.000
_cell.length_b   1.000
_cell.length_c   1.000
_cell.angle_alpha   90.00
_cell.angle_beta   90.00
_cell.angle_gamma   90.00
#
_symmetry.space_group_name_H-M   'P 1'
#
loop_
_entity.id
_entity.type
_entity.pdbx_description
1 polymer ?
#
loop_
_entity_poly.entity_id
_entity_poly.type
_entity_poly.pdbx_seq_one_letter_code
_entity_poly.pdbx_strand_id
1 'polypeptide(L)'
;MKMKKLITGTTILVMSTLLLAACGGGKDNKDTKDSSAASTEEVAKSEEKEEAPAEKIAGGDLKDGEYTLEEKNENNGYRAVFTMVVKDGKITESKYDNINAEGKSKTEDAEYNKMMEEKAGNKPEKFIPELNEAFLAAQSADGVDVVTGATHSTESFKNYAQQLIQAAQAGKTDKIEIDNGADLKDGEYTLEEKNESNGYRTAFTLVVKDGKIAESKYDNINAEGKSKTEDADYNKMMEEKAGNSPEKFIPELNKALVEKQKPSEMDVVTGATHSTHSFQMYAEQLINAAEKGDTAKIEVDNIVFGK
;
A
#
# COMPACT_ATOMS: atom_id res chain seq x y z
N MET A 1 24.25 -36.01 -13.31
CA MET A 1 24.60 -36.79 -12.11
C MET A 1 23.66 -36.39 -10.99
N LYS A 2 23.04 -37.37 -10.33
CA LYS A 2 22.22 -37.19 -9.12
C LYS A 2 23.13 -36.91 -7.92
N MET A 3 22.69 -36.06 -6.99
CA MET A 3 22.88 -36.11 -5.53
C MET A 3 22.77 -34.69 -4.96
N LYS A 4 22.24 -34.40 -3.77
CA LYS A 4 21.33 -35.01 -2.78
C LYS A 4 21.12 -33.88 -1.75
N LYS A 5 19.90 -33.71 -1.25
CA LYS A 5 19.57 -32.80 -0.14
C LYS A 5 20.33 -33.21 1.13
N LEU A 6 20.75 -32.22 1.93
CA LEU A 6 21.06 -32.39 3.35
C LEU A 6 20.47 -31.21 4.14
N ILE A 7 19.50 -31.56 4.97
CA ILE A 7 18.91 -30.74 6.04
C ILE A 7 19.77 -31.03 7.28
N THR A 8 20.25 -29.99 7.94
CA THR A 8 20.84 -30.11 9.28
C THR A 8 20.12 -29.14 10.20
N GLY A 9 19.25 -29.70 11.04
CA GLY A 9 18.65 -29.00 12.16
C GLY A 9 19.64 -28.86 13.31
N THR A 10 19.46 -27.81 14.11
CA THR A 10 20.02 -27.75 15.47
C THR A 10 19.00 -27.10 16.37
N THR A 11 18.38 -27.95 17.18
CA THR A 11 17.47 -27.65 18.27
C THR A 11 18.21 -26.84 19.33
N ILE A 12 17.74 -25.63 19.66
CA ILE A 12 18.15 -24.93 20.88
C ILE A 12 17.05 -25.12 21.92
N LEU A 13 17.45 -25.85 22.96
CA LEU A 13 16.68 -26.24 24.13
C LEU A 13 16.38 -25.01 25.01
N VAL A 14 15.10 -24.68 25.17
CA VAL A 14 14.60 -23.69 26.13
C VAL A 14 14.65 -24.31 27.54
N MET A 15 15.35 -23.65 28.46
CA MET A 15 15.28 -23.91 29.90
C MET A 15 14.60 -22.70 30.56
N SER A 16 13.30 -22.82 30.80
CA SER A 16 12.50 -21.88 31.59
C SER A 16 12.60 -22.25 33.08
N THR A 17 13.19 -21.39 33.89
CA THR A 17 13.07 -21.43 35.35
C THR A 17 11.88 -20.59 35.79
N LEU A 18 10.75 -21.27 36.05
CA LEU A 18 9.60 -20.72 36.76
C LEU A 18 9.91 -20.72 38.27
N LEU A 19 10.04 -19.53 38.86
CA LEU A 19 9.89 -19.32 40.30
C LEU A 19 8.48 -18.80 40.56
N LEU A 20 7.59 -19.71 40.99
CA LEU A 20 6.28 -19.36 41.53
C LEU A 20 6.39 -19.25 43.05
N ALA A 21 6.22 -18.02 43.55
CA ALA A 21 6.07 -17.73 44.97
C ALA A 21 4.70 -18.22 45.48
N ALA A 22 4.74 -18.91 46.61
CA ALA A 22 3.59 -19.43 47.32
C ALA A 22 2.98 -18.39 48.29
N CYS A 23 1.65 -18.29 48.26
CA CYS A 23 0.76 -17.97 49.38
C CYS A 23 -0.46 -18.87 49.12
N GLY A 24 -0.88 -19.84 49.93
CA GLY A 24 -0.81 -19.98 51.37
C GLY A 24 -2.27 -20.18 51.83
N GLY A 25 -2.72 -21.44 51.95
CA GLY A 25 -4.09 -21.73 52.39
C GLY A 25 -4.52 -23.20 52.35
N GLY A 26 -4.21 -23.96 53.41
CA GLY A 26 -5.17 -24.89 54.01
C GLY A 26 -5.21 -26.37 53.57
N LYS A 27 -4.68 -27.21 54.47
CA LYS A 27 -5.14 -28.57 54.87
C LYS A 27 -4.96 -29.79 53.96
N ASP A 28 -4.07 -30.66 54.46
CA ASP A 28 -4.27 -32.09 54.77
C ASP A 28 -4.50 -33.11 53.64
N ASN A 29 -3.38 -33.80 53.36
CA ASN A 29 -3.16 -35.24 53.58
C ASN A 29 -3.56 -36.23 52.46
N LYS A 30 -2.53 -36.98 52.03
CA LYS A 30 -2.52 -38.39 51.61
C LYS A 30 -3.69 -38.90 50.75
N ASP A 31 -3.41 -39.33 49.53
CA ASP A 31 -2.89 -40.70 49.37
C ASP A 31 -2.39 -40.98 47.94
N THR A 32 -1.52 -41.97 47.92
CA THR A 32 -0.62 -42.39 46.86
C THR A 32 -1.36 -43.16 45.76
N LYS A 33 -0.94 -42.90 44.52
CA LYS A 33 -1.22 -43.65 43.28
C LYS A 33 -1.12 -45.17 43.45
N ASP A 34 -1.99 -45.89 42.75
CA ASP A 34 -1.58 -47.11 42.05
C ASP A 34 -2.10 -47.14 40.60
N SER A 35 -1.18 -47.55 39.73
CA SER A 35 -1.30 -48.24 38.44
C SER A 35 -2.12 -47.70 37.26
N SER A 36 -1.36 -47.48 36.18
CA SER A 36 -1.57 -48.03 34.81
C SER A 36 -2.82 -47.60 34.04
N ALA A 37 -2.62 -46.85 32.95
CA ALA A 37 -2.75 -47.39 31.58
C ALA A 37 -2.87 -46.28 30.53
N ALA A 38 -2.24 -46.57 29.39
CA ALA A 38 -2.67 -46.22 28.04
C ALA A 38 -2.75 -44.74 27.63
N SER A 39 -1.76 -44.37 26.82
CA SER A 39 -1.83 -43.30 25.82
C SER A 39 -3.13 -43.37 25.02
N THR A 40 -3.82 -42.24 24.92
CA THR A 40 -4.69 -41.93 23.80
C THR A 40 -4.29 -40.53 23.34
N GLU A 41 -3.79 -40.44 22.11
CA GLU A 41 -3.46 -39.18 21.45
C GLU A 41 -4.77 -38.46 21.11
N GLU A 42 -5.04 -37.33 21.76
CA GLU A 42 -5.95 -36.31 21.21
C GLU A 42 -5.12 -35.34 20.37
N VAL A 43 -5.39 -35.33 19.07
CA VAL A 43 -4.90 -34.32 18.13
C VAL A 43 -5.64 -33.03 18.43
N ALA A 44 -5.00 -32.14 19.20
CA ALA A 44 -5.46 -30.78 19.38
C ALA A 44 -5.35 -30.03 18.05
N LYS A 45 -6.51 -29.84 17.41
CA LYS A 45 -6.73 -28.90 16.31
C LYS A 45 -6.32 -27.51 16.81
N SER A 46 -5.24 -26.96 16.24
CA SER A 46 -4.84 -25.59 16.46
C SER A 46 -5.92 -24.67 15.88
N GLU A 47 -6.70 -24.05 16.77
CA GLU A 47 -7.59 -22.95 16.42
C GLU A 47 -6.72 -21.75 16.01
N GLU A 48 -6.89 -21.35 14.76
CA GLU A 48 -6.38 -20.10 14.21
C GLU A 48 -7.08 -18.97 14.96
N LYS A 49 -6.31 -18.23 15.76
CA LYS A 49 -6.82 -17.14 16.58
C LYS A 49 -7.10 -15.97 15.64
N GLU A 50 -8.37 -15.78 15.29
CA GLU A 50 -8.87 -14.63 14.54
C GLU A 50 -8.48 -13.35 15.31
N GLU A 51 -7.49 -12.62 14.80
CA GLU A 51 -7.12 -11.32 15.35
C GLU A 51 -8.30 -10.36 15.15
N ALA A 52 -8.67 -9.63 16.21
CA ALA A 52 -9.71 -8.62 16.11
C ALA A 52 -9.29 -7.58 15.05
N PRO A 53 -10.20 -7.15 14.16
CA PRO A 53 -9.86 -6.20 13.11
C PRO A 53 -9.30 -4.91 13.74
N ALA A 54 -8.17 -4.46 13.20
CA ALA A 54 -7.50 -3.25 13.66
C ALA A 54 -8.47 -2.04 13.63
N GLU A 55 -8.49 -1.26 14.71
CA GLU A 55 -9.38 -0.10 14.83
C GLU A 55 -8.92 1.03 13.89
N LYS A 56 -9.86 1.66 13.16
CA LYS A 56 -9.57 2.84 12.34
C LYS A 56 -9.28 4.03 13.26
N ILE A 57 -8.08 4.59 13.18
CA ILE A 57 -7.62 5.71 14.01
C ILE A 57 -7.59 7.05 13.28
N ALA A 58 -7.59 7.06 11.93
CA ALA A 58 -7.74 8.24 11.10
C ALA A 58 -8.40 7.87 9.76
N GLY A 59 -8.87 8.87 9.01
CA GLY A 59 -9.61 8.66 7.76
C GLY A 59 -11.10 8.89 7.92
N GLY A 60 -11.66 9.80 7.11
CA GLY A 60 -13.10 10.00 6.99
C GLY A 60 -13.85 8.70 6.66
N ASP A 61 -15.11 8.62 7.11
CA ASP A 61 -15.98 7.47 6.82
C ASP A 61 -16.26 7.34 5.33
N LEU A 62 -16.18 6.11 4.83
CA LEU A 62 -16.58 5.81 3.46
C LEU A 62 -18.10 5.86 3.34
N LYS A 63 -18.61 6.57 2.34
CA LYS A 63 -20.04 6.53 2.02
C LYS A 63 -20.36 5.30 1.20
N ASP A 64 -21.43 4.61 1.55
CA ASP A 64 -21.91 3.46 0.80
C ASP A 64 -22.22 3.86 -0.65
N GLY A 65 -21.86 2.98 -1.59
CA GLY A 65 -22.01 3.25 -3.01
C GLY A 65 -21.09 2.40 -3.88
N GLU A 66 -21.28 2.55 -5.18
CA GLU A 66 -20.38 2.03 -6.20
C GLU A 66 -19.58 3.20 -6.78
N TYR A 67 -18.26 3.07 -6.76
CA TYR A 67 -17.32 4.08 -7.22
C TYR A 67 -16.52 3.49 -8.37
N THR A 68 -16.43 4.22 -9.48
CA THR A 68 -15.82 3.71 -10.71
C THR A 68 -14.76 4.65 -11.24
N LEU A 69 -13.71 4.06 -11.80
CA LEU A 69 -12.59 4.75 -12.45
C LEU A 69 -12.24 4.02 -13.75
N GLU A 70 -11.95 4.78 -14.81
CA GLU A 70 -11.52 4.23 -16.10
C GLU A 70 -10.47 5.14 -16.76
N GLU A 71 -9.43 4.51 -17.31
CA GLU A 71 -8.47 5.17 -18.21
C GLU A 71 -9.11 5.45 -19.58
N LYS A 72 -8.82 6.61 -20.17
CA LYS A 72 -9.30 6.94 -21.52
C LYS A 72 -8.45 6.33 -22.62
N ASN A 73 -7.15 6.23 -22.41
CA ASN A 73 -6.20 5.84 -23.44
C ASN A 73 -5.65 4.44 -23.18
N GLU A 74 -5.40 3.71 -24.26
CA GLU A 74 -4.76 2.40 -24.16
C GLU A 74 -3.24 2.52 -24.11
N ASN A 75 -2.62 1.79 -23.19
CA ASN A 75 -1.19 1.55 -23.14
C ASN A 75 -0.92 0.07 -23.40
N ASN A 76 -0.12 -0.23 -24.44
CA ASN A 76 0.12 -1.59 -24.92
C ASN A 76 -1.17 -2.35 -25.29
N GLY A 77 -2.19 -1.65 -25.81
CA GLY A 77 -3.48 -2.23 -26.22
C GLY A 77 -4.45 -2.51 -25.08
N TYR A 78 -4.18 -1.97 -23.90
CA TYR A 78 -5.00 -2.14 -22.70
C TYR A 78 -5.23 -0.82 -21.98
N ARG A 79 -6.38 -0.67 -21.33
CA ARG A 79 -6.68 0.44 -20.41
C ARG A 79 -7.24 -0.10 -19.10
N ALA A 80 -6.98 0.58 -18.00
CA ALA A 80 -7.47 0.20 -16.69
C ALA A 80 -8.96 0.53 -16.51
N VAL A 81 -9.69 -0.39 -15.88
CA VAL A 81 -11.03 -0.17 -15.33
C VAL A 81 -11.02 -0.62 -13.87
N PHE A 82 -11.68 0.15 -13.00
CA PHE A 82 -11.71 -0.16 -11.58
C PHE A 82 -13.07 0.19 -10.98
N THR A 83 -13.74 -0.81 -10.42
CA THR A 83 -14.92 -0.61 -9.57
C THR A 83 -14.60 -0.95 -8.11
N MET A 84 -14.99 -0.07 -7.20
CA MET A 84 -14.94 -0.27 -5.75
C MET A 84 -16.36 -0.13 -5.17
N VAL A 85 -16.81 -1.10 -4.37
CA VAL A 85 -18.13 -1.03 -3.70
C VAL A 85 -17.95 -0.89 -2.20
N VAL A 86 -18.59 0.14 -1.63
CA VAL A 86 -18.63 0.38 -0.18
C VAL A 86 -20.01 0.01 0.35
N LYS A 87 -20.03 -0.78 1.43
CA LYS A 87 -21.23 -1.11 2.22
C LYS A 87 -20.91 -1.05 3.70
N ASP A 88 -21.81 -0.46 4.47
CA ASP A 88 -21.64 -0.25 5.91
C ASP A 88 -20.28 0.42 6.25
N GLY A 89 -19.85 1.36 5.40
CA GLY A 89 -18.57 2.07 5.54
C GLY A 89 -17.31 1.23 5.28
N LYS A 90 -17.43 0.01 4.73
CA LYS A 90 -16.31 -0.88 4.39
C LYS A 90 -16.24 -1.14 2.89
N ILE A 91 -15.03 -1.28 2.36
CA ILE A 91 -14.82 -1.73 0.99
C ILE A 91 -15.15 -3.24 0.96
N THR A 92 -16.19 -3.59 0.23
CA THR A 92 -16.72 -4.97 0.13
C THR A 92 -16.48 -5.60 -1.23
N GLU A 93 -16.14 -4.82 -2.25
CA GLU A 93 -15.80 -5.32 -3.57
C GLU A 93 -14.71 -4.46 -4.20
N SER A 94 -13.75 -5.13 -4.86
CA SER A 94 -12.69 -4.55 -5.67
C SER A 94 -12.65 -5.28 -7.00
N LYS A 95 -12.84 -4.56 -8.09
CA LYS A 95 -12.83 -5.07 -9.48
C LYS A 95 -11.94 -4.18 -10.33
N TYR A 96 -10.64 -4.23 -10.06
CA TYR A 96 -9.61 -3.70 -10.95
C TYR A 96 -9.29 -4.71 -12.04
N ASP A 97 -9.20 -4.22 -13.27
CA ASP A 97 -8.71 -4.99 -14.42
C ASP A 97 -8.09 -4.06 -15.46
N ASN A 98 -7.37 -4.64 -16.40
CA ASN A 98 -6.95 -3.99 -17.63
C ASN A 98 -7.71 -4.65 -18.79
N ILE A 99 -8.43 -3.88 -19.58
CA ILE A 99 -9.23 -4.39 -20.70
C ILE A 99 -8.72 -3.83 -22.03
N ASN A 100 -8.87 -4.59 -23.11
CA ASN A 100 -8.56 -4.13 -24.46
C ASN A 100 -9.73 -3.35 -25.09
N ALA A 101 -9.57 -2.89 -26.33
CA ALA A 101 -10.60 -2.16 -27.08
C ALA A 101 -11.95 -2.89 -27.21
N GLU A 102 -11.94 -4.23 -27.15
CA GLU A 102 -13.14 -5.08 -27.22
C GLU A 102 -13.77 -5.33 -25.84
N GLY A 103 -13.18 -4.77 -24.78
CA GLY A 103 -13.59 -4.99 -23.39
C GLY A 103 -13.17 -6.34 -22.81
N LYS A 104 -12.26 -7.07 -23.46
CA LYS A 104 -11.75 -8.35 -22.95
C LYS A 104 -10.66 -8.12 -21.93
N SER A 105 -10.70 -8.92 -20.86
CA SER A 105 -9.75 -8.86 -19.76
C SER A 105 -8.34 -9.25 -20.19
N LYS A 106 -7.35 -8.53 -19.69
CA LYS A 106 -5.93 -8.87 -19.81
C LYS A 106 -5.58 -10.13 -19.03
N THR A 107 -6.36 -10.52 -18.02
CA THR A 107 -6.17 -11.81 -17.33
C THR A 107 -6.45 -12.98 -18.27
N GLU A 108 -7.30 -12.80 -19.29
CA GLU A 108 -7.67 -13.83 -20.27
C GLU A 108 -6.74 -13.87 -21.50
N ASP A 109 -5.83 -12.90 -21.64
CA ASP A 109 -4.85 -12.89 -22.74
C ASP A 109 -3.71 -13.87 -22.47
N ALA A 110 -3.85 -15.10 -22.95
CA ALA A 110 -2.85 -16.15 -22.79
C ALA A 110 -1.46 -15.79 -23.35
N GLU A 111 -1.39 -15.01 -24.44
CA GLU A 111 -0.12 -14.62 -25.05
C GLU A 111 0.60 -13.58 -24.20
N TYR A 112 -0.13 -12.56 -23.71
CA TYR A 112 0.43 -11.55 -22.81
C TYR A 112 0.86 -12.18 -21.48
N ASN A 113 0.02 -13.05 -20.91
CA ASN A 113 0.35 -13.75 -19.67
C ASN A 113 1.64 -14.56 -19.79
N LYS A 114 1.80 -15.33 -20.88
CA LYS A 114 3.03 -16.09 -21.13
C LYS A 114 4.24 -15.17 -21.28
N MET A 115 4.10 -14.10 -22.07
CA MET A 115 5.18 -13.14 -22.32
C MET A 115 5.64 -12.44 -21.04
N MET A 116 4.71 -12.02 -20.18
CA MET A 116 5.04 -11.35 -18.94
C MET A 116 5.65 -12.31 -17.92
N GLU A 117 5.14 -13.54 -17.83
CA GLU A 117 5.72 -14.57 -16.94
C GLU A 117 7.18 -14.84 -17.29
N GLU A 118 7.50 -14.96 -18.59
CA GLU A 118 8.87 -15.19 -19.06
C GLU A 118 9.82 -14.01 -18.78
N LYS A 119 9.33 -12.76 -18.86
CA LYS A 119 10.17 -11.55 -18.71
C LYS A 119 10.28 -11.05 -17.27
N ALA A 120 9.21 -11.16 -16.50
CA ALA A 120 9.06 -10.52 -15.20
C ALA A 120 8.76 -11.51 -14.06
N GLY A 121 8.56 -12.79 -14.36
CA GLY A 121 8.25 -13.83 -13.37
C GLY A 121 6.86 -13.65 -12.73
N ASN A 122 5.97 -12.91 -13.38
CA ASN A 122 4.61 -12.67 -12.96
C ASN A 122 3.72 -12.37 -14.18
N LYS A 123 2.40 -12.38 -14.01
CA LYS A 123 1.44 -12.24 -15.11
C LYS A 123 0.09 -11.65 -14.64
N PRO A 124 -0.67 -10.99 -15.52
CA PRO A 124 -1.97 -10.37 -15.18
C PRO A 124 -2.94 -11.32 -14.50
N GLU A 125 -3.05 -12.56 -14.97
CA GLU A 125 -3.90 -13.61 -14.38
C GLU A 125 -3.60 -13.88 -12.91
N LYS A 126 -2.38 -13.57 -12.45
CA LYS A 126 -1.96 -13.76 -11.05
C LYS A 126 -2.04 -12.46 -10.24
N PHE A 127 -1.39 -11.38 -10.69
CA PHE A 127 -1.28 -10.18 -9.86
C PHE A 127 -2.58 -9.37 -9.80
N ILE A 128 -3.46 -9.41 -10.82
CA ILE A 128 -4.70 -8.63 -10.79
C ILE A 128 -5.66 -9.14 -9.70
N PRO A 129 -5.93 -10.46 -9.58
CA PRO A 129 -6.67 -11.00 -8.44
C PRO A 129 -6.00 -10.68 -7.09
N GLU A 130 -4.68 -10.85 -6.99
CA GLU A 130 -3.90 -10.59 -5.78
C GLU A 130 -4.06 -9.14 -5.28
N LEU A 131 -4.00 -8.15 -6.18
CA LEU A 131 -4.19 -6.74 -5.84
C LEU A 131 -5.61 -6.44 -5.35
N ASN A 132 -6.62 -7.03 -5.99
CA ASN A 132 -8.01 -6.86 -5.56
C ASN A 132 -8.26 -7.45 -4.17
N GLU A 133 -7.73 -8.64 -3.89
CA GLU A 133 -7.79 -9.27 -2.57
C GLU A 133 -7.02 -8.47 -1.51
N ALA A 134 -5.81 -8.02 -1.84
CA ALA A 134 -4.98 -7.21 -0.96
C ALA A 134 -5.67 -5.90 -0.58
N PHE A 135 -6.36 -5.25 -1.52
CA PHE A 135 -7.09 -4.01 -1.23
C PHE A 135 -8.31 -4.22 -0.33
N LEU A 136 -9.03 -5.33 -0.53
CA LEU A 136 -10.12 -5.72 0.36
C LEU A 136 -9.62 -6.01 1.77
N ALA A 137 -8.45 -6.62 1.92
CA ALA A 137 -7.85 -6.87 3.23
C ALA A 137 -7.33 -5.57 3.88
N ALA A 138 -6.64 -4.73 3.11
CA ALA A 138 -5.96 -3.53 3.61
C ALA A 138 -6.92 -2.36 3.91
N GLN A 139 -8.09 -2.31 3.26
CA GLN A 139 -9.07 -1.22 3.36
C GLN A 139 -8.46 0.19 3.14
N SER A 140 -7.32 0.25 2.47
CA SER A 140 -6.51 1.45 2.22
C SER A 140 -5.60 1.19 1.03
N ALA A 141 -5.30 2.20 0.22
CA ALA A 141 -4.40 2.02 -0.92
C ALA A 141 -2.94 1.84 -0.46
N ASP A 142 -2.51 2.57 0.57
CA ASP A 142 -1.12 2.51 1.08
C ASP A 142 -0.79 1.14 1.69
N GLY A 143 -1.78 0.46 2.29
CA GLY A 143 -1.64 -0.88 2.86
C GLY A 143 -1.53 -2.01 1.83
N VAL A 144 -1.64 -1.73 0.52
CA VAL A 144 -1.39 -2.70 -0.54
C VAL A 144 0.10 -2.72 -0.86
N ASP A 145 0.70 -3.89 -0.66
CA ASP A 145 2.11 -4.14 -0.95
C ASP A 145 2.38 -4.21 -2.45
N VAL A 146 3.60 -3.84 -2.84
CA VAL A 146 4.06 -3.93 -4.23
C VAL A 146 4.25 -5.39 -4.63
N VAL A 147 3.62 -5.80 -5.73
CA VAL A 147 3.75 -7.16 -6.27
C VAL A 147 5.02 -7.26 -7.12
N THR A 148 5.93 -8.16 -6.73
CA THR A 148 7.18 -8.40 -7.47
C THR A 148 6.89 -8.84 -8.91
N GLY A 149 7.58 -8.23 -9.88
CA GLY A 149 7.35 -8.45 -11.31
C GLY A 149 6.16 -7.69 -11.88
N ALA A 150 5.38 -6.98 -11.05
CA ALA A 150 4.23 -6.17 -11.44
C ALA A 150 4.22 -4.80 -10.74
N THR A 151 5.41 -4.25 -10.45
CA THR A 151 5.57 -2.99 -9.70
C THR A 151 4.81 -1.84 -10.33
N HIS A 152 5.01 -1.56 -11.63
CA HIS A 152 4.28 -0.47 -12.32
C HIS A 152 2.76 -0.65 -12.24
N SER A 153 2.26 -1.88 -12.43
CA SER A 153 0.83 -2.18 -12.33
C SER A 153 0.28 -2.02 -10.91
N THR A 154 1.12 -2.28 -9.89
CA THR A 154 0.75 -2.07 -8.49
C THR A 154 0.68 -0.57 -8.16
N GLU A 155 1.62 0.24 -8.65
CA GLU A 155 1.59 1.69 -8.42
C GLU A 155 0.37 2.36 -9.08
N SER A 156 0.04 1.99 -10.33
CA SER A 156 -1.19 2.45 -10.98
C SER A 156 -2.43 2.02 -10.19
N PHE A 157 -2.46 0.77 -9.71
CA PHE A 157 -3.55 0.28 -8.88
C PHE A 157 -3.71 1.12 -7.60
N LYS A 158 -2.62 1.38 -6.86
CA LYS A 158 -2.65 2.16 -5.62
C LYS A 158 -3.12 3.59 -5.86
N ASN A 159 -2.65 4.24 -6.92
CA ASN A 159 -3.14 5.55 -7.35
C ASN A 159 -4.67 5.55 -7.55
N TYR A 160 -5.18 4.61 -8.34
CA TYR A 160 -6.61 4.53 -8.65
C TYR A 160 -7.47 4.15 -7.44
N ALA A 161 -7.00 3.20 -6.63
CA ALA A 161 -7.62 2.84 -5.36
C ALA A 161 -7.75 4.05 -4.43
N GLN A 162 -6.70 4.87 -4.32
CA GLN A 162 -6.71 6.06 -3.47
C GLN A 162 -7.70 7.11 -3.97
N GLN A 163 -7.82 7.32 -5.28
CA GLN A 163 -8.82 8.24 -5.85
C GLN A 163 -10.26 7.74 -5.62
N LEU A 164 -10.50 6.42 -5.72
CA LEU A 164 -11.78 5.82 -5.40
C LEU A 164 -12.13 5.97 -3.91
N ILE A 165 -11.17 5.82 -3.00
CA ILE A 165 -11.34 6.10 -1.57
C ILE A 165 -11.73 7.56 -1.33
N GLN A 166 -11.03 8.51 -1.94
CA GLN A 166 -11.35 9.94 -1.81
C GLN A 166 -12.77 10.25 -2.33
N ALA A 167 -13.15 9.66 -3.47
CA ALA A 167 -14.50 9.78 -4.00
C ALA A 167 -15.55 9.20 -3.05
N ALA A 168 -15.26 8.05 -2.44
CA ALA A 168 -16.12 7.43 -1.44
C ALA A 168 -16.26 8.22 -0.15
N GLN A 169 -15.18 8.86 0.33
CA GLN A 169 -15.25 9.76 1.48
C GLN A 169 -16.08 11.01 1.17
N ALA A 170 -16.01 11.49 -0.06
CA ALA A 170 -16.80 12.62 -0.55
C ALA A 170 -18.23 12.23 -0.98
N GLY A 171 -18.57 10.94 -1.08
CA GLY A 171 -19.84 10.45 -1.61
C GLY A 171 -20.06 10.78 -3.10
N LYS A 172 -18.99 10.92 -3.89
CA LYS A 172 -19.04 11.26 -5.32
C LYS A 172 -19.01 9.97 -6.14
N THR A 173 -20.15 9.58 -6.70
CA THR A 173 -20.29 8.34 -7.49
C THR A 173 -20.10 8.54 -9.00
N ASP A 174 -19.85 9.76 -9.45
CA ASP A 174 -19.53 10.02 -10.87
C ASP A 174 -18.27 9.23 -11.25
N LYS A 175 -18.28 8.63 -12.45
CA LYS A 175 -17.12 7.90 -12.96
C LYS A 175 -15.92 8.85 -13.04
N ILE A 176 -14.81 8.45 -12.42
CA ILE A 176 -13.53 9.13 -12.55
C ILE A 176 -12.91 8.70 -13.89
N GLU A 177 -12.62 9.66 -14.75
CA GLU A 177 -11.88 9.41 -15.99
C GLU A 177 -10.43 9.85 -15.83
N ILE A 178 -9.48 8.98 -16.16
CA ILE A 178 -8.05 9.27 -16.16
C ILE A 178 -7.61 9.48 -17.61
N ASP A 179 -7.09 10.66 -17.92
CA ASP A 179 -6.59 11.03 -19.25
C ASP A 179 -5.15 10.53 -19.48
N ASN A 180 -4.88 9.29 -19.07
CA ASN A 180 -3.55 8.69 -18.96
C ASN A 180 -2.74 8.84 -20.25
N GLY A 181 -1.52 9.39 -20.15
CA GLY A 181 -0.63 9.63 -21.28
C GLY A 181 -0.99 10.83 -22.15
N ALA A 182 -1.96 11.67 -21.76
CA ALA A 182 -2.19 12.95 -22.42
C ALA A 182 -1.03 13.94 -22.16
N ASP A 183 -0.90 14.95 -23.03
CA ASP A 183 0.05 16.03 -22.80
C ASP A 183 -0.29 16.77 -21.49
N LEU A 184 0.69 16.90 -20.60
CA LEU A 184 0.54 17.65 -19.35
C LEU A 184 0.16 19.11 -19.66
N LYS A 185 -0.86 19.62 -18.99
CA LYS A 185 -1.24 21.03 -19.10
C LYS A 185 -0.40 21.86 -18.14
N ASP A 186 0.12 22.98 -18.64
CA ASP A 186 0.85 23.94 -17.82
C ASP A 186 -0.01 24.43 -16.65
N GLY A 187 0.59 24.53 -15.47
CA GLY A 187 -0.14 24.87 -14.26
C GLY A 187 0.60 24.50 -12.99
N GLU A 188 -0.03 24.82 -11.87
CA GLU A 188 0.38 24.38 -10.54
C GLU A 188 -0.70 23.45 -9.99
N TYR A 189 -0.29 22.23 -9.64
CA TYR A 189 -1.16 21.16 -9.15
C TYR A 189 -0.77 20.85 -7.72
N THR A 190 -1.75 20.78 -6.83
CA THR A 190 -1.48 20.67 -5.38
C THR A 190 -2.25 19.53 -4.74
N LEU A 191 -1.58 18.85 -3.82
CA LEU A 191 -2.12 17.75 -3.02
C LEU A 191 -1.70 17.95 -1.57
N GLU A 192 -2.63 17.75 -0.64
CA GLU A 192 -2.33 17.77 0.80
C GLU A 192 -3.10 16.68 1.54
N GLU A 193 -2.44 16.03 2.49
CA GLU A 193 -3.09 15.11 3.41
C GLU A 193 -3.87 15.86 4.51
N LYS A 194 -5.04 15.35 4.87
CA LYS A 194 -5.81 15.82 6.03
C LYS A 194 -5.26 15.25 7.33
N ASN A 195 -4.86 13.98 7.31
CA ASN A 195 -4.47 13.25 8.50
C ASN A 195 -2.97 13.30 8.70
N GLU A 196 -2.57 13.36 9.96
CA GLU A 196 -1.17 13.21 10.33
C GLU A 196 -0.84 11.75 10.62
N SER A 197 0.33 11.32 10.16
CA SER A 197 0.98 10.08 10.52
C SER A 197 2.30 10.40 11.22
N ASN A 198 2.45 9.96 12.47
CA ASN A 198 3.61 10.27 13.32
C ASN A 198 3.85 11.79 13.50
N GLY A 199 2.78 12.59 13.55
CA GLY A 199 2.85 14.06 13.72
C GLY A 199 3.16 14.84 12.44
N TYR A 200 3.08 14.18 11.28
CA TYR A 200 3.38 14.77 9.98
C TYR A 200 2.31 14.44 8.95
N ARG A 201 2.08 15.35 8.01
CA ARG A 201 1.21 15.17 6.85
C ARG A 201 1.90 15.66 5.58
N THR A 202 1.56 15.07 4.46
CA THR A 202 2.14 15.43 3.15
C THR A 202 1.56 16.74 2.64
N ALA A 203 2.43 17.60 2.12
CA ALA A 203 2.09 18.71 1.23
C ALA A 203 2.92 18.56 -0.05
N PHE A 204 2.26 18.56 -1.20
CA PHE A 204 2.92 18.31 -2.48
C PHE A 204 2.41 19.28 -3.55
N THR A 205 3.32 20.05 -4.14
CA THR A 205 3.06 20.86 -5.33
C THR A 205 3.87 20.35 -6.53
N LEU A 206 3.20 20.19 -7.68
CA LEU A 206 3.79 19.89 -8.98
C LEU A 206 3.57 21.09 -9.90
N VAL A 207 4.63 21.62 -10.50
CA VAL A 207 4.52 22.71 -11.49
C VAL A 207 4.84 22.16 -12.87
N VAL A 208 3.92 22.32 -13.80
CA VAL A 208 4.10 21.96 -15.22
C VAL A 208 4.33 23.22 -16.05
N LYS A 209 5.37 23.21 -16.89
CA LYS A 209 5.68 24.26 -17.87
C LYS A 209 6.12 23.61 -19.17
N ASP A 210 5.64 24.14 -20.29
CA ASP A 210 5.91 23.61 -21.63
C ASP A 210 5.63 22.10 -21.74
N GLY A 211 4.56 21.63 -21.10
CA GLY A 211 4.14 20.23 -21.08
C GLY A 211 5.06 19.28 -20.30
N LYS A 212 5.93 19.80 -19.43
CA LYS A 212 6.86 19.02 -18.61
C LYS A 212 6.77 19.40 -17.13
N ILE A 213 7.04 18.44 -16.26
CA ILE A 213 7.23 18.69 -14.82
C ILE A 213 8.49 19.57 -14.67
N ALA A 214 8.27 20.84 -14.36
CA ALA A 214 9.33 21.83 -14.17
C ALA A 214 9.79 21.89 -12.70
N GLU A 215 8.86 21.69 -11.75
CA GLU A 215 9.17 21.70 -10.32
C GLU A 215 8.36 20.61 -9.60
N SER A 216 9.01 19.95 -8.64
CA SER A 216 8.40 19.04 -7.66
C SER A 216 8.72 19.59 -6.28
N LYS A 217 7.68 19.82 -5.46
CA LYS A 217 7.78 20.34 -4.10
C LYS A 217 6.95 19.46 -3.16
N TYR A 218 7.41 18.24 -2.97
CA TYR A 218 6.93 17.32 -1.95
C TYR A 218 7.64 17.58 -0.63
N ASP A 219 6.88 17.61 0.44
CA ASP A 219 7.38 17.61 1.80
C ASP A 219 6.38 16.94 2.75
N ASN A 220 6.87 16.55 3.92
CA ASN A 220 6.05 16.20 5.07
C ASN A 220 6.13 17.36 6.06
N ILE A 221 5.01 17.92 6.46
CA ILE A 221 4.93 19.06 7.37
C ILE A 221 4.19 18.68 8.64
N ASN A 222 4.55 19.29 9.77
CA ASN A 222 3.82 19.11 11.02
C ASN A 222 2.57 20.02 11.10
N ALA A 223 1.85 19.97 12.24
CA ALA A 223 0.67 20.80 12.48
C ALA A 223 0.91 22.32 12.35
N GLU A 224 2.13 22.79 12.63
CA GLU A 224 2.51 24.20 12.47
C GLU A 224 3.00 24.55 11.06
N GLY A 225 3.01 23.57 10.14
CA GLY A 225 3.51 23.74 8.77
C GLY A 225 5.03 23.72 8.64
N LYS A 226 5.76 23.26 9.66
CA LYS A 226 7.22 23.12 9.61
C LYS A 226 7.61 21.84 8.88
N SER A 227 8.65 21.95 8.05
CA SER A 227 9.18 20.84 7.28
C SER A 227 9.77 19.75 8.18
N LYS A 228 9.49 18.49 7.84
CA LYS A 228 10.13 17.32 8.46
C LYS A 228 11.61 17.24 8.13
N THR A 229 12.06 17.87 7.05
CA THR A 229 13.48 18.01 6.75
C THR A 229 14.22 18.85 7.80
N GLU A 230 13.51 19.74 8.50
CA GLU A 230 14.08 20.60 9.55
C GLU A 230 14.01 19.98 10.96
N ASP A 231 13.34 18.83 11.14
CA ASP A 231 13.28 18.13 12.41
C ASP A 231 14.57 17.32 12.65
N ALA A 232 15.55 17.94 13.30
CA ALA A 232 16.83 17.33 13.59
C ALA A 232 16.73 16.02 14.40
N ASP A 233 15.76 15.91 15.31
CA ASP A 233 15.59 14.72 16.14
C ASP A 233 15.02 13.55 15.32
N TYR A 234 14.03 13.82 14.46
CA TYR A 234 13.50 12.82 13.55
C TYR A 234 14.54 12.37 12.53
N ASN A 235 15.26 13.31 11.92
CA ASN A 235 16.32 13.01 10.95
C ASN A 235 17.39 12.11 11.57
N LYS A 236 17.89 12.45 12.77
CA LYS A 236 18.85 11.62 13.48
C LYS A 236 18.30 10.22 13.80
N MET A 237 17.07 10.15 14.30
CA MET A 237 16.44 8.87 14.67
C MET A 237 16.25 7.95 13.45
N MET A 238 15.81 8.50 12.32
CA MET A 238 15.61 7.71 11.09
C MET A 238 16.96 7.29 10.49
N GLU A 239 17.97 8.16 10.53
CA GLU A 239 19.32 7.85 10.04
C GLU A 239 19.92 6.67 10.80
N GLU A 240 19.80 6.66 12.13
CA GLU A 240 20.30 5.56 12.98
C GLU A 240 19.57 4.23 12.72
N LYS A 241 18.27 4.25 12.42
CA LYS A 241 17.44 3.04 12.25
C LYS A 241 17.41 2.49 10.84
N ALA A 242 17.45 3.36 9.84
CA ALA A 242 17.18 3.04 8.44
C ALA A 242 18.31 3.44 7.50
N GLY A 243 19.36 4.12 7.99
CA GLY A 243 20.48 4.61 7.16
C GLY A 243 20.09 5.74 6.20
N ASN A 244 18.94 6.39 6.45
CA ASN A 244 18.42 7.47 5.63
C ASN A 244 17.55 8.40 6.48
N SER A 245 17.19 9.58 5.96
CA SER A 245 16.47 10.61 6.71
C SER A 245 15.66 11.52 5.78
N PRO A 246 14.59 12.17 6.27
CA PRO A 246 13.80 13.12 5.48
C PRO A 246 14.62 14.19 4.76
N GLU A 247 15.62 14.76 5.42
CA GLU A 247 16.56 15.75 4.85
C GLU A 247 17.32 15.22 3.62
N LYS A 248 17.48 13.89 3.50
CA LYS A 248 18.14 13.25 2.34
C LYS A 248 17.16 12.81 1.27
N PHE A 249 16.16 11.98 1.63
CA PHE A 249 15.29 11.37 0.63
C PHE A 249 14.29 12.35 0.02
N ILE A 250 13.82 13.38 0.75
CA ILE A 250 12.83 14.33 0.22
C ILE A 250 13.42 15.15 -0.95
N PRO A 251 14.63 15.75 -0.82
CA PRO A 251 15.27 16.40 -1.96
C PRO A 251 15.57 15.44 -3.12
N GLU A 252 15.98 14.20 -2.82
CA GLU A 252 16.26 13.17 -3.83
C GLU A 252 15.02 12.84 -4.66
N LEU A 253 13.88 12.56 -4.03
CA LEU A 253 12.62 12.25 -4.71
C LEU A 253 12.14 13.41 -5.59
N ASN A 254 12.17 14.64 -5.07
CA ASN A 254 11.77 15.83 -5.82
C ASN A 254 12.63 16.02 -7.08
N LYS A 255 13.95 15.88 -6.93
CA LYS A 255 14.87 15.95 -8.06
C LYS A 255 14.62 14.83 -9.07
N ALA A 256 14.46 13.60 -8.57
CA ALA A 256 14.23 12.42 -9.41
C ALA A 256 12.94 12.55 -10.23
N LEU A 257 11.85 13.07 -9.66
CA LEU A 257 10.62 13.27 -10.42
C LEU A 257 10.78 14.27 -11.57
N VAL A 258 11.48 15.39 -11.32
CA VAL A 258 11.78 16.37 -12.38
C VAL A 258 12.68 15.77 -13.47
N GLU A 259 13.63 14.91 -13.12
CA GLU A 259 14.50 14.26 -14.10
C GLU A 259 13.80 13.15 -14.89
N LYS A 260 13.02 12.31 -14.22
CA LYS A 260 12.37 11.12 -14.78
C LYS A 260 11.05 11.42 -15.46
N GLN A 261 10.36 12.50 -15.07
CA GLN A 261 9.02 12.89 -15.50
C GLN A 261 7.91 11.89 -15.19
N LYS A 262 8.25 10.69 -14.69
CA LYS A 262 7.33 9.60 -14.42
C LYS A 262 7.68 8.95 -13.07
N PRO A 263 6.77 8.96 -12.09
CA PRO A 263 7.02 8.39 -10.78
C PRO A 263 7.41 6.92 -10.84
N SER A 264 6.79 6.15 -11.72
CA SER A 264 7.05 4.71 -11.84
C SER A 264 8.41 4.35 -12.43
N GLU A 265 9.13 5.31 -13.05
CA GLU A 265 10.51 5.14 -13.53
C GLU A 265 11.56 5.60 -12.49
N MET A 266 11.12 6.03 -11.30
CA MET A 266 11.99 6.38 -10.19
C MET A 266 12.41 5.13 -9.40
N ASP A 267 13.66 5.13 -8.97
CA ASP A 267 14.18 4.11 -8.07
C ASP A 267 13.62 4.29 -6.65
N VAL A 268 13.38 3.18 -5.97
CA VAL A 268 13.00 3.20 -4.57
C VAL A 268 14.21 3.64 -3.73
N VAL A 269 14.02 4.62 -2.85
CA VAL A 269 15.08 5.10 -1.98
C VAL A 269 15.27 4.11 -0.81
N THR A 270 16.45 3.49 -0.73
CA THR A 270 16.78 2.54 0.34
C THR A 270 16.70 3.23 1.71
N GLY A 271 16.04 2.57 2.67
CA GLY A 271 15.77 3.14 4.00
C GLY A 271 14.55 4.07 4.04
N ALA A 272 13.93 4.37 2.89
CA ALA A 272 12.74 5.22 2.77
C ALA A 272 11.71 4.63 1.79
N THR A 273 11.61 3.29 1.73
CA THR A 273 10.76 2.57 0.77
C THR A 273 9.29 2.98 0.85
N HIS A 274 8.67 2.94 2.03
CA HIS A 274 7.27 3.38 2.20
C HIS A 274 7.08 4.83 1.76
N SER A 275 7.94 5.75 2.20
CA SER A 275 7.90 7.16 1.78
C SER A 275 8.03 7.33 0.26
N THR A 276 8.80 6.47 -0.41
CA THR A 276 8.96 6.52 -1.87
C THR A 276 7.68 6.09 -2.57
N HIS A 277 7.03 5.01 -2.13
CA HIS A 277 5.78 4.55 -2.71
C HIS A 277 4.64 5.56 -2.49
N SER A 278 4.52 6.15 -1.29
CA SER A 278 3.52 7.21 -1.05
C SER A 278 3.79 8.45 -1.92
N PHE A 279 5.06 8.85 -2.08
CA PHE A 279 5.45 9.91 -3.02
C PHE A 279 5.02 9.56 -4.45
N GLN A 280 5.30 8.36 -4.93
CA GLN A 280 4.98 7.93 -6.30
C GLN A 280 3.47 7.94 -6.54
N MET A 281 2.69 7.42 -5.59
CA MET A 281 1.23 7.42 -5.64
C MET A 281 0.65 8.84 -5.72
N TYR A 282 1.16 9.80 -4.93
CA TYR A 282 0.69 11.19 -4.95
C TYR A 282 1.18 11.98 -6.16
N ALA A 283 2.40 11.73 -6.61
CA ALA A 283 2.91 12.31 -7.84
C ALA A 283 2.06 11.89 -9.04
N GLU A 284 1.64 10.63 -9.09
CA GLU A 284 0.76 10.12 -10.15
C GLU A 284 -0.64 10.77 -10.11
N GLN A 285 -1.20 11.05 -8.91
CA GLN A 285 -2.45 11.81 -8.80
C GLN A 285 -2.31 13.25 -9.33
N LEU A 286 -1.19 13.91 -9.02
CA LEU A 286 -0.90 15.24 -9.54
C LEU A 286 -0.68 15.23 -11.05
N ILE A 287 -0.09 14.17 -11.61
CA ILE A 287 0.05 13.96 -13.05
C ILE A 287 -1.31 13.76 -13.70
N ASN A 288 -2.19 12.91 -13.14
CA ASN A 288 -3.56 12.73 -13.64
C ASN A 288 -4.32 14.07 -13.67
N ALA A 289 -4.18 14.88 -12.63
CA ALA A 289 -4.76 16.22 -12.57
C ALA A 289 -4.17 17.13 -13.65
N ALA A 290 -2.85 17.05 -13.89
CA ALA A 290 -2.17 17.81 -14.93
C ALA A 290 -2.52 17.40 -16.36
N GLU A 291 -2.71 16.12 -16.63
CA GLU A 291 -3.20 15.60 -17.91
C GLU A 291 -4.59 16.17 -18.24
N LYS A 292 -5.45 16.26 -17.20
CA LYS A 292 -6.79 16.84 -17.28
C LYS A 292 -6.80 18.38 -17.26
N GLY A 293 -5.74 19.02 -16.77
CA GLY A 293 -5.69 20.46 -16.50
C GLY A 293 -6.53 20.90 -15.29
N ASP A 294 -6.80 19.99 -14.36
CA ASP A 294 -7.56 20.25 -13.14
C ASP A 294 -6.64 20.78 -12.02
N THR A 295 -6.70 22.08 -11.76
CA THR A 295 -5.87 22.74 -10.74
C THR A 295 -6.53 22.78 -9.36
N ALA A 296 -7.68 22.13 -9.18
CA ALA A 296 -8.29 22.00 -7.87
C ALA A 296 -7.34 21.24 -6.93
N LYS A 297 -7.17 21.76 -5.71
CA LYS A 297 -6.36 21.09 -4.68
C LYS A 297 -6.95 19.72 -4.38
N ILE A 298 -6.13 18.68 -4.49
CA ILE A 298 -6.46 17.32 -4.08
C ILE A 298 -6.29 17.23 -2.56
N GLU A 299 -7.34 16.81 -1.86
CA GLU A 299 -7.26 16.52 -0.43
C GLU A 299 -7.29 15.01 -0.20
N VAL A 300 -6.30 14.50 0.51
CA VAL A 300 -6.16 13.06 0.79
C VAL A 300 -6.47 12.79 2.26
N ASP A 301 -7.53 12.05 2.53
CA ASP A 301 -7.95 11.69 3.89
C ASP A 301 -7.64 10.20 4.14
N ASN A 302 -6.36 9.86 4.33
CA ASN A 302 -5.93 8.46 4.41
C ASN A 302 -6.60 7.69 5.55
N ILE A 303 -7.11 6.51 5.23
CA ILE A 303 -7.57 5.55 6.23
C ILE A 303 -6.34 4.95 6.91
N VAL A 304 -6.24 5.16 8.22
CA VAL A 304 -5.14 4.64 9.04
C VAL A 304 -5.73 3.73 10.11
N PHE A 305 -5.18 2.53 10.23
CA PHE A 305 -5.54 1.56 11.26
C PHE A 305 -4.48 1.54 12.37
N GLY A 306 -4.90 1.30 13.60
CA GLY A 306 -4.02 1.06 14.74
C GLY A 306 -3.16 -0.18 14.51
N LYS A 307 -1.92 -0.14 15.03
CA LYS A 307 -1.02 -1.31 15.06
C LYS A 307 -1.25 -2.16 16.29
#